data_AF-A0AAU8FGY9-F1
#
_entry.id   AF-A0AAU8FGY9-F1
#
_cell.length_a   1.000
_cell.length_b   1.000
_cell.length_c   1.000
_cell.angle_alpha   90.00
_cell.angle_beta   90.00
_cell.angle_gamma   90.00
#
_symmetry.space_group_name_H-M   'P 1'
#
loop_
_entity.id
_entity.type
_entity.pdbx_description
1 polymer ?
#
loop_
_entity_poly.entity_id
_entity_poly.type
_entity_poly.pdbx_seq_one_letter_code
_entity_poly.pdbx_strand_id
1 'polypeptide(L)' 'MEPVKFLPKASRRLLDTQLTQLVEHGILSKTTFDEKPSKVEYKLTHLGESLIPVIESTAK' A
#
# COMPACT_ATOMS: atom_id res chain seq x y z
N MET A 1 5.75 -10.17 0.78
CA MET A 1 4.93 -10.29 2.02
C MET A 1 3.46 -10.11 1.61
N GLU A 2 2.50 -10.94 2.06
CA GLU A 2 1.08 -10.77 1.65
C GLU A 2 0.43 -9.56 2.35
N PRO A 3 -0.03 -8.53 1.62
CA PRO A 3 -0.47 -7.25 2.20
C PRO A 3 -1.84 -7.28 2.91
N VAL A 4 -2.51 -8.42 3.00
CA VAL A 4 -3.95 -8.49 3.34
C VAL A 4 -4.24 -8.54 4.86
N LYS A 5 -3.23 -8.58 5.73
CA LYS A 5 -3.47 -8.87 7.17
C LYS A 5 -3.62 -7.68 8.13
N PHE A 6 -3.42 -6.42 7.70
CA PHE A 6 -3.32 -5.31 8.66
C PHE A 6 -4.53 -4.36 8.78
N LEU A 7 -5.62 -4.54 8.01
CA LEU A 7 -6.78 -3.64 8.08
C LEU A 7 -8.11 -4.41 8.21
N PRO A 8 -8.49 -4.85 9.42
CA PRO A 8 -9.68 -5.69 9.64
C PRO A 8 -11.03 -4.98 9.47
N LYS A 9 -11.08 -3.67 9.13
CA LYS A 9 -12.32 -2.87 9.12
C LYS A 9 -12.71 -2.25 7.76
N ALA A 10 -11.85 -2.31 6.74
CA ALA A 10 -12.16 -1.71 5.44
C ALA A 10 -12.68 -2.78 4.47
N SER A 11 -13.75 -2.45 3.72
CA SER A 11 -14.25 -3.33 2.67
C SER A 11 -13.15 -3.54 1.62
N ARG A 12 -13.09 -4.74 1.01
CA ARG A 12 -12.05 -5.07 0.03
C ARG A 12 -11.97 -4.06 -1.12
N ARG A 13 -13.11 -3.52 -1.55
CA ARG A 13 -13.22 -2.49 -2.59
C ARG A 13 -12.63 -1.14 -2.15
N LEU A 14 -12.84 -0.76 -0.89
CA LEU A 14 -12.26 0.46 -0.33
C LEU A 14 -10.74 0.34 -0.20
N LEU A 15 -10.24 -0.80 0.27
CA LEU A 15 -8.80 -1.08 0.34
C LEU A 15 -8.13 -1.00 -1.03
N ASP A 16 -8.75 -1.59 -2.05
CA ASP A 16 -8.23 -1.56 -3.42
C ASP A 16 -8.18 -0.13 -3.97
N THR A 17 -9.19 0.68 -3.64
CA THR A 17 -9.26 2.10 -4.01
C THR A 17 -8.16 2.91 -3.31
N GLN A 18 -7.98 2.73 -2.00
CA GLN A 18 -6.93 3.40 -1.24
C GLN A 18 -5.52 3.01 -1.71
N LEU A 19 -5.28 1.72 -1.97
CA LEU A 19 -4.00 1.25 -2.50
C LEU A 19 -3.73 1.83 -3.89
N THR A 20 -4.74 1.89 -4.76
CA THR A 20 -4.63 2.50 -6.09
C THR A 20 -4.27 3.98 -5.99
N GLN A 21 -4.96 4.74 -5.14
CA GLN A 21 -4.67 6.16 -4.91
C GLN A 21 -3.24 6.37 -4.41
N LEU A 22 -2.77 5.56 -3.44
CA LEU A 22 -1.39 5.66 -2.94
C LEU A 22 -0.35 5.35 -4.03
N VAL A 23 -0.66 4.47 -4.97
CA VAL A 23 0.19 4.21 -6.14
C VAL A 23 0.17 5.40 -7.10
N GLU A 24 -1.00 5.98 -7.39
CA GLU A 24 -1.14 7.17 -8.24
C GLU A 24 -0.41 8.40 -7.67
N HIS A 25 -0.40 8.55 -6.34
CA HIS A 25 0.36 9.59 -5.66
C HIS A 25 1.86 9.30 -5.58
N GLY A 26 2.33 8.16 -6.08
CA GLY A 26 3.74 7.77 -6.06
C GLY A 26 4.26 7.41 -4.66
N ILE A 27 3.37 7.18 -3.69
CA ILE A 27 3.70 6.78 -2.31
C ILE A 27 3.98 5.27 -2.26
N LEU A 28 3.24 4.49 -3.05
CA LEU A 28 3.44 3.05 -3.21
C LEU A 28 3.83 2.69 -4.64
N SER A 29 4.66 1.66 -4.79
CA SER A 29 4.88 0.97 -6.05
C SER A 29 4.11 -0.36 -6.05
N LYS A 30 3.42 -0.66 -7.15
CA LYS A 30 2.74 -1.94 -7.38
C LYS A 30 3.54 -2.78 -8.36
N THR A 31 3.88 -4.01 -7.98
CA THR A 31 4.52 -4.98 -8.86
C THR A 31 3.63 -6.21 -8.99
N THR A 32 3.25 -6.53 -10.23
CA THR A 32 2.52 -7.76 -10.56
C THR A 32 3.54 -8.80 -10.99
N PHE A 33 3.47 -9.97 -10.38
CA PHE A 33 4.26 -11.13 -10.76
C PHE A 33 3.36 -12.11 -11.51
N ASP A 34 3.69 -12.36 -12.77
CA ASP A 34 3.01 -13.33 -13.65
C ASP A 34 3.38 -14.79 -13.34
N GLU A 35 3.55 -15.11 -12.06
CA GLU A 35 3.66 -16.49 -11.57
C GLU A 35 2.26 -17.08 -11.32
N LYS A 36 2.14 -18.41 -11.20
CA LYS A 36 0.90 -19.06 -10.75
C LYS A 36 1.04 -19.43 -9.27
N PRO A 37 0.16 -18.95 -8.37
CA PRO A 37 -0.91 -17.96 -8.58
C PRO A 37 -0.37 -16.53 -8.76
N SER A 38 -1.06 -15.71 -9.56
CA SER A 38 -0.64 -14.33 -9.84
C SER A 38 -0.58 -13.53 -8.54
N LYS A 39 0.58 -12.94 -8.27
CA LYS A 39 0.86 -12.25 -7.02
C LYS A 39 1.04 -10.77 -7.28
N VAL A 40 0.42 -9.95 -6.44
CA VAL A 40 0.60 -8.49 -6.46
C VAL A 40 1.30 -8.09 -5.17
N GLU A 41 2.43 -7.40 -5.30
CA GLU A 41 3.17 -6.85 -4.16
C GLU A 41 3.12 -5.32 -4.21
N TYR A 42 2.82 -4.72 -3.07
CA TYR A 42 2.85 -3.27 -2.87
C TYR A 42 4.04 -2.95 -1.96
N LYS A 43 4.83 -1.94 -2.32
CA LYS A 43 5.99 -1.48 -1.53
C LYS A 43 5.97 0.03 -1.41
N LEU A 44 6.48 0.56 -0.31
CA LEU A 44 6.73 2.00 -0.18
C LEU A 44 7.78 2.43 -1.18
N THR A 45 7.55 3.57 -1.81
CA THR A 45 8.58 4.26 -2.58
C THR A 45 9.44 5.10 -1.63
N HIS A 46 10.53 5.67 -2.15
CA HIS A 46 11.33 6.62 -1.38
C HIS A 46 10.50 7.81 -0.85
N LEU A 47 9.53 8.29 -1.65
CA LEU A 47 8.58 9.31 -1.21
C LEU A 47 7.73 8.78 -0.05
N GLY A 48 7.16 7.58 -0.17
CA GLY A 48 6.35 6.99 0.90
C GLY A 48 7.12 6.77 2.20
N GLU A 49 8.38 6.35 2.13
CA GLU A 49 9.24 6.23 3.31
C GLU A 49 9.51 7.59 3.97
N SER A 50 9.72 8.65 3.17
CA SER A 50 9.93 10.01 3.70
C SER A 50 8.70 10.57 4.43
N LEU A 51 7.50 10.05 4.17
CA LEU A 51 6.26 10.46 4.83
C LEU A 51 6.03 9.81 6.20
N ILE A 52 6.70 8.69 6.50
CA ILE A 52 6.61 7.99 7.79
C ILE A 52 6.81 8.95 8.98
N PRO A 53 7.93 9.71 9.09
CA PRO A 53 8.15 10.59 10.23
C PRO A 53 7.09 11.69 10.36
N VAL A 54 6.50 12.15 9.24
CA VAL A 54 5.43 13.14 9.26
C VAL A 54 4.15 12.55 9.83
N ILE A 55 3.78 11.33 9.40
CA ILE A 55 2.59 10.62 9.88
C ILE A 55 2.73 10.25 11.36
N GLU A 56 3.91 9.79 11.77
CA GLU A 56 4.21 9.51 13.18
C GLU A 56 4.09 10.76 14.06
N SER A 57 4.47 11.93 13.53
CA SER A 57 4.34 13.20 14.25
C SER A 57 2.88 13.66 14.42
N THR A 58 1.96 13.28 13.53
CA THR A 58 0.54 13.63 13.61
C THR A 58 -0.33 12.58 14.30
N ALA A 59 0.15 11.35 14.49
CA ALA A 59 -0.59 10.25 15.12
C ALA A 59 -0.73 10.37 16.66
N LYS A 60 -0.86 11.59 17.19
CA LYS A 60 -1.13 11.85 18.62
C LYS A 60 -2.61 11.68 18.98
#